data_AF-A0A1I3A5H6-F1
#
_entry.id   AF-A0A1I3A5H6-F1
#
_cell.length_a   1.000
_cell.length_b   1.000
_cell.length_c   1.000
_cell.angle_alpha   90.00
_cell.angle_beta   90.00
_cell.angle_gamma   90.00
#
_symmetry.space_group_name_H-M   'P 1'
#
loop_
_entity.id
_entity.type
_entity.pdbx_description
1 polymer ?
#
loop_
_entity_poly.entity_id
_entity_poly.type
_entity_poly.pdbx_seq_one_letter_code
_entity_poly.pdbx_strand_id
1 'polypeptide(L)'
;MNTKQAFKKFIDFEAEFSVFSKSYNDVYYWDRIRCQVFSEIVEKVGIWSTDKSSFERQSVDRNLLLAGFSKAIHSLRSVRDSPLFTGRRDILFAAADTSRRQYFNETYWDVLVDPLADQIEYSYTSLEDKSKIKKMCDDNIWTHDTTATDQIHFISNISTILGDTVTVNADAADDIYFLERKIQDIFDVNIDLIARIQDELTQRKYTKPLYELLLRRIDPKVVIIRYNPSKSTLIEVCQEFGIPVIELQHGVDSEYSPEISYGDSINGEFCFPDVYFSWGDYWCNKPNFPIDDIRVVGWPFIETISEEYIFSNQQRKILFISQPTCGETLSQIAVEVADTIEQEVIYRLHPNERNVWRSLYPWLESSNVYIDSGERSLYDIMGECCTQVGTESTALYEGLMFNQNTYILDEFDSETHPWCEMDEITIFSEAETLCKYLKKTKNTNVDCSRFFRPNSIKNIQQEISDII
;
A
#
# COMPACT_ATOMS: atom_id res chain seq x y z
N MET A 1 18.45 -9.54 -14.60
CA MET A 1 17.13 -8.99 -14.98
C MET A 1 16.71 -8.04 -13.87
N ASN A 2 16.21 -6.85 -14.17
CA ASN A 2 15.65 -5.92 -13.17
C ASN A 2 14.12 -6.03 -13.12
N THR A 3 13.47 -5.37 -12.15
CA THR A 3 12.01 -5.41 -11.95
C THR A 3 11.24 -5.03 -13.22
N LYS A 4 11.64 -3.95 -13.89
CA LYS A 4 11.04 -3.48 -15.15
C LYS A 4 11.10 -4.54 -16.25
N GLN A 5 12.27 -5.15 -16.46
CA GLN A 5 12.43 -6.21 -17.45
C GLN A 5 11.59 -7.44 -17.12
N ALA A 6 11.51 -7.81 -15.84
CA ALA A 6 10.67 -8.92 -15.39
C ALA A 6 9.18 -8.61 -15.61
N PHE A 7 8.73 -7.40 -15.28
CA PHE A 7 7.35 -6.97 -15.45
C PHE A 7 6.91 -6.93 -16.91
N LYS A 8 7.74 -6.39 -17.81
CA LYS A 8 7.45 -6.40 -19.25
C LYS A 8 7.29 -7.81 -19.80
N LYS A 9 8.21 -8.71 -19.48
CA LYS A 9 8.08 -10.14 -19.84
C LYS A 9 6.84 -10.78 -19.26
N PHE A 10 6.42 -10.35 -18.06
CA PHE A 10 5.23 -10.88 -17.41
C PHE A 10 3.97 -10.45 -18.15
N ILE A 11 3.82 -9.16 -18.47
CA ILE A 11 2.70 -8.68 -19.31
C ILE A 11 2.70 -9.34 -20.69
N ASP A 12 3.86 -9.49 -21.33
CA ASP A 12 3.97 -10.15 -22.63
C ASP A 12 3.46 -11.61 -22.55
N PHE A 13 3.85 -12.33 -21.49
CA PHE A 13 3.31 -13.66 -21.19
C PHE A 13 1.79 -13.63 -20.98
N GLU A 14 1.27 -12.67 -20.22
CA GLU A 14 -0.16 -12.57 -19.94
C GLU A 14 -0.97 -12.37 -21.22
N ALA A 15 -0.48 -11.51 -22.12
CA ALA A 15 -1.09 -11.25 -23.41
C ALA A 15 -0.97 -12.46 -24.36
N GLU A 16 0.23 -13.03 -24.51
CA GLU A 16 0.49 -14.17 -25.41
C GLU A 16 -0.41 -15.36 -25.09
N PHE A 17 -0.59 -15.66 -23.80
CA PHE A 17 -1.36 -16.82 -23.36
C PHE A 17 -2.80 -16.51 -22.94
N SER A 18 -3.26 -15.26 -23.13
CA SER A 18 -4.62 -14.80 -22.83
C SER A 18 -5.10 -15.27 -21.45
N VAL A 19 -4.24 -15.12 -20.44
CA VAL A 19 -4.45 -15.73 -19.12
C VAL A 19 -5.68 -15.16 -18.38
N PHE A 20 -6.04 -13.90 -18.66
CA PHE A 20 -7.21 -13.25 -18.08
C PHE A 20 -8.54 -13.79 -18.61
N SER A 21 -8.57 -14.49 -19.74
CA SER A 21 -9.79 -15.14 -20.23
C SER A 21 -9.97 -16.56 -19.69
N LYS A 22 -9.03 -17.04 -18.86
CA LYS A 22 -9.09 -18.40 -18.31
C LYS A 22 -9.87 -18.39 -17.01
N SER A 23 -10.79 -19.35 -16.89
CA SER A 23 -11.64 -19.52 -15.73
C SER A 23 -11.72 -20.98 -15.30
N TYR A 24 -12.08 -21.20 -14.05
CA TYR A 24 -12.40 -22.52 -13.51
C TYR A 24 -13.67 -22.41 -12.67
N ASN A 25 -14.69 -23.24 -12.95
CA ASN A 25 -16.04 -23.13 -12.38
C ASN A 25 -16.61 -21.71 -12.48
N ASP A 26 -16.50 -21.11 -13.67
CA ASP A 26 -16.97 -19.75 -13.97
C ASP A 26 -16.28 -18.65 -13.13
N VAL A 27 -15.13 -18.94 -12.53
CA VAL A 27 -14.31 -17.96 -11.82
C VAL A 27 -13.03 -17.70 -12.60
N TYR A 28 -12.85 -16.48 -13.08
CA TYR A 28 -11.60 -16.00 -13.64
C TYR A 28 -10.56 -15.89 -12.52
N TYR A 29 -9.51 -16.71 -12.61
CA TYR A 29 -8.58 -16.90 -11.51
C TYR A 29 -7.31 -16.08 -11.63
N TRP A 30 -6.93 -15.63 -12.84
CA TRP A 30 -5.62 -15.04 -13.07
C TRP A 30 -5.45 -13.72 -12.32
N ASP A 31 -6.39 -12.79 -12.45
CA ASP A 31 -6.35 -11.48 -11.78
C ASP A 31 -6.17 -11.61 -10.25
N ARG A 32 -6.83 -12.60 -9.65
CA ARG A 32 -6.78 -12.89 -8.21
C ARG A 32 -5.42 -13.38 -7.72
N ILE A 33 -4.70 -14.15 -8.54
CA ILE A 33 -3.39 -14.71 -8.18
C ILE A 33 -2.20 -13.93 -8.78
N ARG A 34 -2.47 -13.00 -9.71
CA ARG A 34 -1.48 -12.29 -10.53
C ARG A 34 -0.32 -11.71 -9.73
N CYS A 35 -0.64 -10.93 -8.71
CA CYS A 35 0.37 -10.27 -7.87
C CYS A 35 1.23 -11.29 -7.10
N GLN A 36 0.63 -12.38 -6.63
CA GLN A 36 1.34 -13.43 -5.91
C GLN A 36 2.30 -14.19 -6.83
N VAL A 37 1.86 -14.49 -8.06
CA VAL A 37 2.68 -15.14 -9.08
C VAL A 37 3.85 -14.25 -9.47
N PHE A 38 3.62 -12.97 -9.78
CA PHE A 38 4.69 -12.06 -10.12
C PHE A 38 5.69 -11.89 -8.97
N SER A 39 5.20 -11.70 -7.74
CA SER A 39 6.04 -11.58 -6.54
C SER A 39 6.93 -12.80 -6.34
N GLU A 40 6.41 -14.01 -6.53
CA GLU A 40 7.20 -15.25 -6.42
C GLU A 40 8.25 -15.35 -7.54
N ILE A 41 7.92 -14.94 -8.77
CA ILE A 41 8.87 -14.92 -9.88
C ILE A 41 10.05 -13.99 -9.55
N VAL A 42 9.78 -12.74 -9.18
CA VAL A 42 10.86 -11.76 -8.91
C VAL A 42 11.69 -12.12 -7.67
N GLU A 43 11.09 -12.79 -6.68
CA GLU A 43 11.81 -13.35 -5.53
C GLU A 43 12.74 -14.50 -5.95
N LYS A 44 12.24 -15.47 -6.72
CA LYS A 44 13.02 -16.64 -7.17
C LYS A 44 14.14 -16.29 -8.14
N VAL A 45 13.96 -15.25 -8.95
CA VAL A 45 15.00 -14.71 -9.83
C VAL A 45 16.07 -13.91 -9.03
N GLY A 46 15.80 -13.57 -7.77
CA GLY A 46 16.71 -12.80 -6.92
C GLY A 46 16.67 -11.29 -7.19
N ILE A 47 15.57 -10.77 -7.78
CA ILE A 47 15.36 -9.33 -7.97
C ILE A 47 14.90 -8.70 -6.65
N TRP A 48 14.00 -9.36 -5.94
CA TRP A 48 13.58 -8.99 -4.60
C TRP A 48 14.25 -9.88 -3.57
N SER A 49 14.71 -9.29 -2.46
CA SER A 49 15.07 -10.06 -1.27
C SER A 49 13.83 -10.77 -0.73
N THR A 50 14.01 -11.96 -0.15
CA THR A 50 12.94 -12.77 0.48
C THR A 50 12.10 -12.00 1.52
N ASP A 51 12.62 -10.88 2.04
CA ASP A 51 11.95 -10.01 3.02
C ASP A 51 11.08 -8.88 2.41
N LYS A 52 11.07 -8.70 1.08
CA LYS A 52 10.29 -7.62 0.42
C LYS A 52 8.81 -7.99 0.16
N SER A 53 8.46 -9.27 0.17
CA SER A 53 7.07 -9.70 -0.11
C SER A 53 6.19 -9.54 1.13
N SER A 54 5.62 -8.35 1.27
CA SER A 54 4.48 -8.08 2.17
C SER A 54 3.13 -8.47 1.54
N PHE A 55 3.12 -9.19 0.42
CA PHE A 55 2.00 -10.04 0.07
C PHE A 55 2.01 -11.20 1.05
N GLU A 56 1.21 -11.08 2.12
CA GLU A 56 1.03 -12.11 3.13
C GLU A 56 0.98 -13.48 2.46
N ARG A 57 2.08 -14.25 2.53
CA ARG A 57 2.01 -15.68 2.31
C ARG A 57 1.05 -16.20 3.35
N GLN A 58 -0.20 -16.42 2.97
CA GLN A 58 -1.07 -17.34 3.69
C GLN A 58 -0.59 -18.77 3.41
N SER A 59 0.70 -19.06 3.64
CA SER A 59 1.11 -20.45 3.85
C SER A 59 0.55 -20.84 5.20
N VAL A 60 -0.55 -21.58 5.16
CA VAL A 60 -1.30 -22.02 6.33
C VAL A 60 -0.43 -23.01 7.14
N ASP A 61 0.30 -22.51 8.13
CA ASP A 61 0.95 -23.36 9.12
C ASP A 61 -0.12 -23.93 10.07
N ARG A 62 -0.42 -25.23 9.91
CA ARG A 62 -1.38 -25.99 10.72
C ARG A 62 -1.14 -25.87 12.24
N ASN A 63 0.10 -25.61 12.67
CA ASN A 63 0.40 -25.42 14.10
C ASN A 63 0.10 -23.99 14.60
N LEU A 64 0.22 -22.96 13.76
CA LEU A 64 -0.24 -21.60 14.09
C LEU A 64 -1.77 -21.51 14.17
N LEU A 65 -2.49 -22.34 13.42
CA LEU A 65 -3.97 -22.37 13.41
C LEU A 65 -4.59 -22.82 14.74
N LEU A 66 -3.98 -23.79 15.44
CA LEU A 66 -4.46 -24.21 16.77
C LEU A 66 -4.25 -23.11 17.83
N ALA A 67 -3.16 -22.34 17.71
CA ALA A 67 -2.96 -21.12 18.50
C ALA A 67 -3.95 -20.01 18.09
N GLY A 68 -4.24 -19.87 16.80
CA GLY A 68 -5.28 -18.99 16.25
C GLY A 68 -6.69 -19.34 16.72
N PHE A 69 -6.99 -20.62 16.92
CA PHE A 69 -8.26 -21.13 17.45
C PHE A 69 -8.59 -20.54 18.83
N SER A 70 -7.60 -20.46 19.73
CA SER A 70 -7.79 -19.84 21.04
C SER A 70 -8.00 -18.32 20.96
N LYS A 71 -7.26 -17.63 20.09
CA LYS A 71 -7.39 -16.18 19.86
C LYS A 71 -8.74 -15.80 19.22
N ALA A 72 -9.24 -16.64 18.33
CA ALA A 72 -10.48 -16.37 17.64
C ALA A 72 -11.75 -16.79 18.41
N ILE A 73 -11.65 -17.76 19.33
CA ILE A 73 -12.69 -17.95 20.36
C ILE A 73 -12.80 -16.70 21.24
N HIS A 74 -11.72 -15.94 21.44
CA HIS A 74 -11.76 -14.64 22.12
C HIS A 74 -12.39 -13.53 21.25
N SER A 75 -12.20 -13.51 19.92
CA SER A 75 -12.85 -12.53 19.03
C SER A 75 -14.36 -12.76 18.86
N LEU A 76 -14.83 -14.00 19.06
CA LEU A 76 -16.26 -14.33 19.13
C LEU A 76 -16.95 -13.88 20.43
N ARG A 77 -16.21 -13.49 21.48
CA ARG A 77 -16.82 -13.05 22.75
C ARG A 77 -17.44 -11.65 22.68
N SER A 78 -17.09 -10.84 21.68
CA SER A 78 -17.78 -9.56 21.45
C SER A 78 -18.85 -9.70 20.37
N VAL A 79 -20.01 -10.22 20.77
CA VAL A 79 -21.19 -10.35 19.89
C VAL A 79 -21.67 -8.97 19.39
N ARG A 80 -21.43 -7.89 20.16
CA ARG A 80 -21.79 -6.52 19.77
C ARG A 80 -20.96 -5.97 18.60
N ASP A 81 -19.74 -6.47 18.43
CA ASP A 81 -18.80 -6.02 17.39
C ASP A 81 -18.83 -6.89 16.13
N SER A 82 -19.68 -7.91 16.14
CA SER A 82 -19.79 -8.82 15.01
C SER A 82 -20.44 -8.11 13.82
N PRO A 83 -19.89 -8.29 12.61
CA PRO A 83 -20.47 -7.70 11.41
C PRO A 83 -21.93 -8.07 11.13
N LEU A 84 -22.40 -9.15 11.76
CA LEU A 84 -23.79 -9.62 11.68
C LEU A 84 -24.77 -8.73 12.47
N PHE A 85 -24.28 -7.93 13.41
CA PHE A 85 -25.12 -7.03 14.22
C PHE A 85 -24.97 -5.56 13.82
N THR A 86 -24.01 -5.23 12.96
CA THR A 86 -23.83 -3.88 12.39
C THR A 86 -25.13 -3.43 11.70
N GLY A 87 -25.57 -2.21 12.01
CA GLY A 87 -26.77 -1.63 11.43
C GLY A 87 -26.56 -1.21 9.98
N ARG A 88 -27.61 -0.62 9.38
CA ARG A 88 -27.46 0.02 8.07
C ARG A 88 -26.50 1.20 8.14
N ARG A 89 -25.66 1.35 7.12
CA ARG A 89 -24.74 2.49 6.92
C ARG A 89 -24.70 2.85 5.45
N ASP A 90 -24.53 4.12 5.13
CA ASP A 90 -24.39 4.57 3.74
C ASP A 90 -23.02 4.15 3.16
N ILE A 91 -21.96 4.16 3.97
CA ILE A 91 -20.59 3.84 3.56
C ILE A 91 -20.03 2.66 4.37
N LEU A 92 -19.38 1.73 3.68
CA LEU A 92 -18.51 0.73 4.29
C LEU A 92 -17.05 1.02 3.91
N PHE A 93 -16.23 1.40 4.89
CA PHE A 93 -14.79 1.46 4.70
C PHE A 93 -14.19 0.06 4.88
N ALA A 94 -13.52 -0.46 3.86
CA ALA A 94 -12.70 -1.66 3.93
C ALA A 94 -11.24 -1.37 3.50
N ALA A 95 -10.81 -0.13 3.76
CA ALA A 95 -9.50 0.43 3.38
C ALA A 95 -8.46 0.42 4.51
N ALA A 96 -8.89 0.30 5.77
CA ALA A 96 -8.01 0.44 6.91
C ALA A 96 -6.94 -0.66 6.98
N ASP A 97 -5.74 -0.26 7.41
CA ASP A 97 -4.61 -1.14 7.69
C ASP A 97 -4.03 -0.81 9.06
N THR A 98 -4.38 -1.62 10.06
CA THR A 98 -3.92 -1.46 11.44
C THR A 98 -2.41 -1.39 11.56
N SER A 99 -1.65 -2.03 10.66
CA SER A 99 -0.18 -2.02 10.70
C SER A 99 0.44 -0.70 10.25
N ARG A 100 -0.34 0.15 9.57
CA ARG A 100 0.11 1.44 9.02
C ARG A 100 -0.42 2.66 9.79
N ARG A 101 -1.14 2.45 10.89
CA ARG A 101 -1.66 3.53 11.73
C ARG A 101 -0.52 4.42 12.25
N GLN A 102 -0.71 5.73 12.14
CA GLN A 102 0.20 6.76 12.64
C GLN A 102 -0.25 7.23 14.01
N TYR A 103 0.68 7.34 14.96
CA TYR A 103 0.36 7.93 16.25
C TYR A 103 0.37 9.46 16.13
N PHE A 104 -0.76 10.09 16.43
CA PHE A 104 -0.98 11.52 16.25
C PHE A 104 -2.03 12.03 17.25
N ASN A 105 -1.78 13.16 17.91
CA ASN A 105 -2.68 13.75 18.91
C ASN A 105 -3.23 12.74 19.92
N GLU A 106 -2.32 11.98 20.55
CA GLU A 106 -2.62 10.96 21.56
C GLU A 106 -3.51 9.80 21.09
N THR A 107 -3.69 9.61 19.78
CA THR A 107 -4.54 8.56 19.19
C THR A 107 -3.84 7.93 17.98
N TYR A 108 -4.27 6.72 17.58
CA TYR A 108 -3.74 6.04 16.39
C TYR A 108 -4.66 6.22 15.18
N TRP A 109 -4.15 6.88 14.15
CA TRP A 109 -4.85 7.23 12.92
C TRP A 109 -4.51 6.30 11.76
N ASP A 110 -5.50 5.66 11.17
CA ASP A 110 -5.45 5.13 9.81
C ASP A 110 -5.50 6.30 8.82
N VAL A 111 -4.48 6.41 7.98
CA VAL A 111 -4.27 7.57 7.10
C VAL A 111 -5.28 7.69 5.97
N LEU A 112 -6.12 6.67 5.73
CA LEU A 112 -7.15 6.67 4.69
C LEU A 112 -8.54 6.87 5.29
N VAL A 113 -8.83 6.21 6.41
CA VAL A 113 -10.17 6.16 6.99
C VAL A 113 -10.40 7.25 8.04
N ASP A 114 -9.49 7.42 9.00
CA ASP A 114 -9.74 8.26 10.18
C ASP A 114 -9.97 9.75 9.86
N PRO A 115 -9.23 10.38 8.93
CA PRO A 115 -9.51 11.75 8.52
C PRO A 115 -10.91 11.96 7.93
N LEU A 116 -11.50 10.91 7.34
CA LEU A 116 -12.82 10.96 6.73
C LEU A 116 -13.92 10.66 7.74
N ALA A 117 -13.71 9.64 8.59
CA ALA A 117 -14.70 9.04 9.46
C ALA A 117 -15.60 10.07 10.20
N ASP A 118 -15.02 11.12 10.79
CA ASP A 118 -15.81 12.12 11.55
C ASP A 118 -16.17 13.40 10.78
N GLN A 119 -15.76 13.49 9.51
CA GLN A 119 -15.93 14.69 8.69
C GLN A 119 -16.84 14.47 7.48
N ILE A 120 -17.16 13.21 7.16
CA ILE A 120 -18.14 12.87 6.12
C ILE A 120 -19.59 13.08 6.61
N GLU A 121 -20.50 13.43 5.70
CA GLU A 121 -21.92 13.65 6.02
C GLU A 121 -22.74 12.35 6.06
N TYR A 122 -22.09 11.23 5.75
CA TYR A 122 -22.72 9.93 5.55
C TYR A 122 -22.55 9.03 6.77
N SER A 123 -23.57 8.21 7.05
CA SER A 123 -23.40 7.17 8.07
C SER A 123 -22.40 6.12 7.57
N TYR A 124 -21.46 5.71 8.42
CA TYR A 124 -20.39 4.80 8.00
C TYR A 124 -20.12 3.70 9.03
N THR A 125 -19.37 2.68 8.61
CA THR A 125 -18.67 1.75 9.49
C THR A 125 -17.37 1.31 8.82
N SER A 126 -16.32 1.04 9.61
CA SER A 126 -15.03 0.54 9.11
C SER A 126 -14.82 -0.94 9.43
N LEU A 127 -14.45 -1.72 8.42
CA LEU A 127 -14.12 -3.13 8.51
C LEU A 127 -12.67 -3.30 8.98
N GLU A 128 -12.47 -3.62 10.25
CA GLU A 128 -11.19 -3.55 10.96
C GLU A 128 -10.80 -4.87 11.66
N ASP A 129 -9.49 -5.11 11.78
CA ASP A 129 -8.94 -6.21 12.60
C ASP A 129 -8.85 -5.77 14.07
N LYS A 130 -9.92 -6.01 14.84
CA LYS A 130 -10.01 -5.58 16.24
C LYS A 130 -8.92 -6.23 17.10
N SER A 131 -8.51 -7.46 16.78
CA SER A 131 -7.44 -8.15 17.51
C SER A 131 -6.08 -7.46 17.35
N LYS A 132 -5.76 -7.00 16.14
CA LYS A 132 -4.55 -6.20 15.85
C LYS A 132 -4.66 -4.82 16.48
N ILE A 133 -5.83 -4.15 16.39
CA ILE A 133 -6.04 -2.83 17.00
C ILE A 133 -5.75 -2.88 18.49
N LYS A 134 -6.31 -3.87 19.19
CA LYS A 134 -6.05 -4.05 20.62
C LYS A 134 -4.57 -4.27 20.93
N LYS A 135 -3.89 -5.07 20.12
CA LYS A 135 -2.48 -5.41 20.34
C LYS A 135 -1.54 -4.23 20.05
N MET A 136 -1.83 -3.45 19.00
CA MET A 136 -0.92 -2.45 18.45
C MET A 136 -1.23 -1.03 18.93
N CYS A 137 -2.49 -0.76 19.21
CA CYS A 137 -3.00 0.57 19.54
C CYS A 137 -3.67 0.63 20.91
N ASP A 138 -3.77 -0.49 21.65
CA ASP A 138 -4.50 -0.58 22.93
C ASP A 138 -5.94 -0.04 22.84
N ASP A 139 -6.61 -0.34 21.72
CA ASP A 139 -7.96 0.16 21.38
C ASP A 139 -8.07 1.70 21.25
N ASN A 140 -6.95 2.42 21.27
CA ASN A 140 -6.88 3.88 21.19
C ASN A 140 -6.80 4.37 19.73
N ILE A 141 -7.85 4.11 18.95
CA ILE A 141 -7.98 4.56 17.57
C ILE A 141 -9.02 5.68 17.42
N TRP A 142 -8.91 6.45 16.34
CA TRP A 142 -9.82 7.55 16.06
C TRP A 142 -11.21 7.05 15.61
N THR A 143 -11.30 6.19 14.59
CA THR A 143 -12.61 5.67 14.12
C THR A 143 -13.37 4.94 15.22
N HIS A 144 -14.57 5.43 15.51
CA HIS A 144 -15.45 4.88 16.53
C HIS A 144 -16.39 3.76 16.02
N ASP A 145 -16.98 3.91 14.83
CA ASP A 145 -17.87 2.89 14.25
C ASP A 145 -17.05 1.84 13.47
N THR A 146 -16.75 0.73 14.14
CA THR A 146 -15.97 -0.37 13.56
C THR A 146 -16.70 -1.71 13.65
N THR A 147 -16.55 -2.50 12.59
CA THR A 147 -17.04 -3.86 12.45
C THR A 147 -15.89 -4.84 12.26
N ALA A 148 -15.92 -6.01 12.91
CA ALA A 148 -14.74 -6.87 13.03
C ALA A 148 -14.51 -7.81 11.83
N THR A 149 -13.40 -7.64 11.10
CA THR A 149 -12.96 -8.55 10.03
C THR A 149 -12.50 -9.90 10.56
N ASP A 150 -12.00 -9.95 11.80
CA ASP A 150 -11.44 -11.15 12.46
C ASP A 150 -12.41 -12.34 12.40
N GLN A 151 -13.70 -12.07 12.48
CA GLN A 151 -14.73 -13.11 12.44
C GLN A 151 -14.89 -13.71 11.04
N ILE A 152 -14.79 -12.87 10.00
CA ILE A 152 -14.83 -13.33 8.60
C ILE A 152 -13.62 -14.22 8.33
N HIS A 153 -12.42 -13.74 8.68
CA HIS A 153 -11.19 -14.51 8.52
C HIS A 153 -11.21 -15.81 9.33
N PHE A 154 -11.70 -15.77 10.57
CA PHE A 154 -11.78 -16.96 11.40
C PHE A 154 -12.73 -18.01 10.84
N ILE A 155 -13.96 -17.62 10.49
CA ILE A 155 -14.95 -18.55 9.94
C ILE A 155 -14.42 -19.13 8.64
N SER A 156 -13.87 -18.30 7.75
CA SER A 156 -13.26 -18.76 6.50
C SER A 156 -12.13 -19.77 6.76
N ASN A 157 -11.19 -19.45 7.65
CA ASN A 157 -10.05 -20.32 7.93
C ASN A 157 -10.48 -21.67 8.53
N ILE A 158 -11.43 -21.68 9.46
CA ILE A 158 -11.98 -22.93 9.99
C ILE A 158 -12.68 -23.73 8.91
N SER A 159 -13.49 -23.07 8.08
CA SER A 159 -14.19 -23.73 6.99
C SER A 159 -13.23 -24.30 5.95
N THR A 160 -12.10 -23.66 5.67
CA THR A 160 -11.03 -24.21 4.83
C THR A 160 -10.37 -25.44 5.45
N ILE A 161 -10.22 -25.49 6.77
CA ILE A 161 -9.61 -26.63 7.48
C ILE A 161 -10.56 -27.82 7.55
N LEU A 162 -11.83 -27.56 7.87
CA LEU A 162 -12.83 -28.60 8.16
C LEU A 162 -13.64 -29.02 6.94
N GLY A 163 -13.72 -28.16 5.93
CA GLY A 163 -14.47 -28.38 4.71
C GLY A 163 -13.60 -28.82 3.55
N ASP A 164 -14.25 -29.12 2.43
CA ASP A 164 -13.55 -29.58 1.22
C ASP A 164 -12.85 -28.42 0.52
N THR A 165 -11.62 -28.67 0.07
CA THR A 165 -10.85 -27.79 -0.80
C THR A 165 -11.35 -27.88 -2.23
N VAL A 166 -11.19 -26.80 -3.00
CA VAL A 166 -11.42 -26.83 -4.44
C VAL A 166 -10.27 -27.59 -5.08
N THR A 167 -10.58 -28.64 -5.84
CA THR A 167 -9.59 -29.44 -6.57
C THR A 167 -9.79 -29.25 -8.07
N VAL A 168 -8.78 -28.70 -8.73
CA VAL A 168 -8.75 -28.57 -10.19
C VAL A 168 -8.78 -29.96 -10.84
N ASN A 169 -9.65 -30.15 -11.84
CA ASN A 169 -9.78 -31.43 -12.54
C ASN A 169 -8.65 -31.64 -13.55
N ALA A 170 -8.49 -32.86 -14.07
CA ALA A 170 -7.38 -33.20 -14.96
C ALA A 170 -7.32 -32.32 -16.22
N ASP A 171 -8.48 -32.08 -16.86
CA ASP A 171 -8.55 -31.31 -18.11
C ASP A 171 -8.11 -29.85 -17.90
N ALA A 172 -8.58 -29.18 -16.84
CA ALA A 172 -8.15 -27.82 -16.51
C ALA A 172 -6.70 -27.78 -16.01
N ALA A 173 -6.23 -28.86 -15.38
CA ALA A 173 -4.86 -28.95 -14.89
C ALA A 173 -3.86 -28.97 -16.05
N ASP A 174 -4.16 -29.64 -17.17
CA ASP A 174 -3.27 -29.68 -18.35
C ASP A 174 -2.98 -28.28 -18.91
N ASP A 175 -4.01 -27.43 -19.00
CA ASP A 175 -3.88 -26.03 -19.44
C ASP A 175 -3.06 -25.19 -18.45
N ILE A 176 -3.22 -25.41 -17.14
CA ILE A 176 -2.46 -24.70 -16.10
C ILE A 176 -1.01 -25.17 -16.08
N TYR A 177 -0.75 -26.47 -16.21
CA TYR A 177 0.61 -27.03 -16.36
C TYR A 177 1.31 -26.52 -17.62
N PHE A 178 0.55 -26.23 -18.69
CA PHE A 178 1.09 -25.55 -19.85
C PHE A 178 1.59 -24.13 -19.48
N LEU A 179 0.82 -23.35 -18.73
CA LEU A 179 1.24 -22.03 -18.25
C LEU A 179 2.46 -22.11 -17.33
N GLU A 180 2.51 -23.07 -16.40
CA GLU A 180 3.67 -23.27 -15.51
C GLU A 180 4.96 -23.53 -16.31
N ARG A 181 4.88 -24.40 -17.33
CA ARG A 181 6.01 -24.65 -18.23
C ARG A 181 6.45 -23.40 -18.97
N LYS A 182 5.50 -22.57 -19.42
CA LYS A 182 5.81 -21.29 -20.08
C LYS A 182 6.46 -20.27 -19.14
N ILE A 183 6.02 -20.21 -17.89
CA ILE A 183 6.69 -19.41 -16.86
C ILE A 183 8.13 -19.92 -16.65
N GLN A 184 8.32 -21.24 -16.52
CA GLN A 184 9.65 -21.85 -16.41
C GLN A 184 10.53 -21.52 -17.62
N ASP A 185 10.01 -21.61 -18.85
CA ASP A 185 10.76 -21.31 -20.07
C ASP A 185 11.19 -19.83 -20.14
N ILE A 186 10.35 -18.89 -19.69
CA ILE A 186 10.59 -17.44 -19.80
C ILE A 186 11.46 -16.89 -18.67
N PHE A 187 11.24 -17.38 -17.46
CA PHE A 187 11.80 -16.83 -16.22
C PHE A 187 12.81 -17.74 -15.53
N ASP A 188 12.93 -19.00 -15.98
CA ASP A 188 13.78 -20.03 -15.35
C ASP A 188 13.41 -20.32 -13.88
N VAL A 189 12.11 -20.23 -13.56
CA VAL A 189 11.57 -20.47 -12.21
C VAL A 189 10.34 -21.36 -12.25
N ASN A 190 10.27 -22.30 -11.32
CA ASN A 190 9.11 -23.18 -11.17
C ASN A 190 8.10 -22.50 -10.25
N ILE A 191 6.85 -22.39 -10.68
CA ILE A 191 5.73 -21.85 -9.91
C ILE A 191 4.63 -22.90 -9.87
N ASP A 192 4.05 -23.15 -8.70
CA ASP A 192 2.91 -24.06 -8.53
C ASP A 192 1.60 -23.26 -8.69
N LEU A 193 1.19 -23.05 -9.94
CA LEU A 193 -0.05 -22.35 -10.26
C LEU A 193 -1.28 -23.16 -9.83
N ILE A 194 -1.22 -24.49 -9.92
CA ILE A 194 -2.33 -25.36 -9.47
C ILE A 194 -2.64 -25.09 -8.00
N ALA A 195 -1.64 -25.17 -7.12
CA ALA A 195 -1.84 -24.94 -5.69
C ALA A 195 -2.38 -23.53 -5.43
N ARG A 196 -1.84 -22.51 -6.11
CA ARG A 196 -2.30 -21.11 -5.98
C ARG A 196 -3.75 -20.92 -6.37
N ILE A 197 -4.17 -21.50 -7.50
CA ILE A 197 -5.55 -21.44 -7.98
C ILE A 197 -6.47 -22.18 -7.00
N GLN A 198 -6.08 -23.36 -6.53
CA GLN A 198 -6.86 -24.14 -5.57
C GLN A 198 -7.04 -23.39 -4.24
N ASP A 199 -5.96 -22.78 -3.73
CA ASP A 199 -5.98 -21.99 -2.50
C ASP A 199 -6.91 -20.78 -2.65
N GLU A 200 -6.75 -19.98 -3.72
CA GLU A 200 -7.59 -18.80 -3.97
C GLU A 200 -9.07 -19.16 -4.12
N LEU A 201 -9.40 -20.18 -4.92
CA LEU A 201 -10.79 -20.60 -5.12
C LEU A 201 -11.40 -21.20 -3.84
N THR A 202 -10.59 -21.88 -3.03
CA THR A 202 -11.03 -22.38 -1.72
C THR A 202 -11.29 -21.22 -0.75
N GLN A 203 -10.42 -20.22 -0.70
CA GLN A 203 -10.66 -19.03 0.11
C GLN A 203 -11.92 -18.29 -0.34
N ARG A 204 -12.08 -18.06 -1.64
CA ARG A 204 -13.28 -17.45 -2.21
C ARG A 204 -14.56 -18.22 -1.82
N LYS A 205 -14.55 -19.56 -1.93
CA LYS A 205 -15.70 -20.42 -1.57
C LYS A 205 -16.23 -20.15 -0.17
N TYR A 206 -15.35 -19.87 0.80
CA TYR A 206 -15.74 -19.65 2.20
C TYR A 206 -15.89 -18.17 2.58
N THR A 207 -15.18 -17.26 1.92
CA THR A 207 -15.29 -15.81 2.18
C THR A 207 -16.49 -15.17 1.49
N LYS A 208 -16.82 -15.59 0.26
CA LYS A 208 -17.91 -15.00 -0.53
C LYS A 208 -19.26 -14.96 0.21
N PRO A 209 -19.77 -16.07 0.79
CA PRO A 209 -21.04 -16.04 1.51
C PRO A 209 -21.03 -15.13 2.75
N LEU A 210 -19.86 -14.93 3.37
CA LEU A 210 -19.70 -14.04 4.52
C LEU A 210 -19.76 -12.58 4.10
N TYR A 211 -19.15 -12.22 2.97
CA TYR A 211 -19.28 -10.88 2.40
C TYR A 211 -20.71 -10.60 1.89
N GLU A 212 -21.38 -11.58 1.28
CA GLU A 212 -22.80 -11.44 0.92
C GLU A 212 -23.67 -11.13 2.14
N LEU A 213 -23.44 -11.85 3.25
CA LEU A 213 -24.17 -11.63 4.50
C LEU A 213 -23.85 -10.27 5.13
N LEU A 214 -22.57 -9.88 5.12
CA LEU A 214 -22.11 -8.57 5.57
C LEU A 214 -22.81 -7.44 4.81
N LEU A 215 -22.75 -7.47 3.48
CA LEU A 215 -23.27 -6.41 2.62
C LEU A 215 -24.80 -6.35 2.67
N ARG A 216 -25.52 -7.48 2.77
CA ARG A 216 -26.97 -7.46 3.01
C ARG A 216 -27.35 -6.84 4.36
N ARG A 217 -26.48 -6.96 5.36
CA ARG A 217 -26.74 -6.48 6.72
C ARG A 217 -26.48 -4.97 6.84
N ILE A 218 -25.37 -4.51 6.28
CA ILE A 218 -24.94 -3.11 6.26
C ILE A 218 -25.71 -2.32 5.20
N ASP A 219 -26.06 -2.95 4.08
CA ASP A 219 -26.80 -2.34 2.97
C ASP A 219 -26.15 -1.01 2.50
N PRO A 220 -24.82 -1.00 2.24
CA PRO A 220 -24.11 0.24 1.92
C PRO A 220 -24.46 0.72 0.51
N LYS A 221 -24.46 2.05 0.34
CA LYS A 221 -24.57 2.69 -0.96
C LYS A 221 -23.25 2.70 -1.72
N VAL A 222 -22.13 2.64 -0.99
CA VAL A 222 -20.78 2.58 -1.57
C VAL A 222 -19.82 1.86 -0.62
N VAL A 223 -18.87 1.13 -1.19
CA VAL A 223 -17.76 0.52 -0.45
C VAL A 223 -16.47 1.23 -0.83
N ILE A 224 -15.72 1.71 0.15
CA ILE A 224 -14.44 2.38 -0.07
C ILE A 224 -13.32 1.44 0.38
N ILE A 225 -12.41 1.11 -0.53
CA ILE A 225 -11.33 0.17 -0.30
C ILE A 225 -9.96 0.82 -0.50
N ARG A 226 -8.98 0.14 0.07
CA ARG A 226 -7.60 0.22 -0.35
C ARG A 226 -7.38 -1.05 -1.18
N TYR A 227 -7.18 -0.92 -2.49
CA TYR A 227 -7.09 -2.13 -3.30
C TYR A 227 -5.87 -2.95 -2.91
N ASN A 228 -6.14 -4.23 -2.82
CA ASN A 228 -5.17 -5.30 -2.68
C ASN A 228 -5.88 -6.52 -3.28
N PRO A 229 -5.21 -7.37 -4.05
CA PRO A 229 -5.79 -8.60 -4.60
C PRO A 229 -6.57 -9.46 -3.57
N SER A 230 -6.22 -9.40 -2.28
CA SER A 230 -6.99 -10.04 -1.19
C SER A 230 -8.44 -9.53 -1.04
N LYS A 231 -8.81 -8.42 -1.69
CA LYS A 231 -10.15 -7.82 -1.69
C LYS A 231 -10.99 -8.25 -2.90
N SER A 232 -10.46 -9.02 -3.86
CA SER A 232 -11.18 -9.39 -5.08
C SER A 232 -12.54 -10.04 -4.80
N THR A 233 -12.66 -10.87 -3.76
CA THR A 233 -13.94 -11.48 -3.39
C THR A 233 -14.94 -10.47 -2.79
N LEU A 234 -14.49 -9.44 -2.09
CA LEU A 234 -15.38 -8.37 -1.62
C LEU A 234 -15.90 -7.55 -2.81
N ILE A 235 -15.00 -7.18 -3.73
CA ILE A 235 -15.31 -6.43 -4.95
C ILE A 235 -16.33 -7.20 -5.80
N GLU A 236 -16.08 -8.49 -6.03
CA GLU A 236 -16.99 -9.38 -6.74
C GLU A 236 -18.42 -9.33 -6.16
N VAL A 237 -18.57 -9.45 -4.84
CA VAL A 237 -19.90 -9.42 -4.21
C VAL A 237 -20.54 -8.02 -4.31
N CYS A 238 -19.75 -6.95 -4.23
CA CYS A 238 -20.25 -5.59 -4.44
C CYS A 238 -20.82 -5.43 -5.84
N GLN A 239 -20.09 -5.89 -6.87
CA GLN A 239 -20.54 -5.87 -8.26
C GLN A 239 -21.82 -6.70 -8.47
N GLU A 240 -21.90 -7.89 -7.88
CA GLU A 240 -23.12 -8.73 -7.93
C GLU A 240 -24.34 -8.06 -7.27
N PHE A 241 -24.12 -7.21 -6.26
CA PHE A 241 -25.18 -6.46 -5.58
C PHE A 241 -25.44 -5.09 -6.20
N GLY A 242 -24.64 -4.68 -7.20
CA GLY A 242 -24.71 -3.34 -7.79
C GLY A 242 -24.31 -2.23 -6.82
N ILE A 243 -23.39 -2.52 -5.89
CA ILE A 243 -22.83 -1.54 -4.95
C ILE A 243 -21.52 -1.00 -5.54
N PRO A 244 -21.42 0.30 -5.83
CA PRO A 244 -20.17 0.92 -6.29
C PRO A 244 -19.01 0.73 -5.32
N VAL A 245 -17.83 0.48 -5.88
CA VAL A 245 -16.57 0.33 -5.15
C VAL A 245 -15.61 1.45 -5.55
N ILE A 246 -15.14 2.21 -4.56
CA ILE A 246 -14.12 3.25 -4.73
C ILE A 246 -12.81 2.74 -4.16
N GLU A 247 -11.71 2.87 -4.89
CA GLU A 247 -10.37 2.74 -4.35
C GLU A 247 -9.78 4.10 -3.99
N LEU A 248 -9.20 4.22 -2.79
CA LEU A 248 -8.35 5.34 -2.42
C LEU A 248 -6.89 5.06 -2.77
N GLN A 249 -6.24 6.03 -3.42
CA GLN A 249 -4.78 6.02 -3.59
C GLN A 249 -4.10 5.92 -2.22
N HIS A 250 -3.09 5.04 -2.15
CA HIS A 250 -2.46 4.65 -0.88
C HIS A 250 -0.95 4.40 -1.01
N GLY A 251 -0.35 4.94 -2.08
CA GLY A 251 1.07 4.83 -2.41
C GLY A 251 1.40 5.56 -3.71
N VAL A 252 2.69 5.55 -4.06
CA VAL A 252 3.15 5.97 -5.38
C VAL A 252 2.82 4.86 -6.37
N ASP A 253 2.00 5.19 -7.36
CA ASP A 253 1.62 4.26 -8.40
C ASP A 253 2.75 4.11 -9.43
N SER A 254 3.20 2.87 -9.66
CA SER A 254 4.29 2.54 -10.59
C SER A 254 3.76 1.85 -11.83
N GLU A 255 4.30 2.21 -13.00
CA GLU A 255 4.02 1.51 -14.27
C GLU A 255 4.45 0.04 -14.24
N TYR A 256 5.33 -0.33 -13.32
CA TYR A 256 5.89 -1.69 -13.21
C TYR A 256 5.37 -2.48 -12.01
N SER A 257 4.15 -2.16 -11.56
CA SER A 257 3.47 -2.76 -10.41
C SER A 257 2.31 -3.67 -10.84
N PRO A 258 2.30 -4.97 -10.47
CA PRO A 258 1.24 -5.90 -10.86
C PRO A 258 -0.11 -5.62 -10.16
N GLU A 259 -0.15 -4.75 -9.17
CA GLU A 259 -1.39 -4.40 -8.46
C GLU A 259 -2.30 -3.50 -9.30
N ILE A 260 -1.72 -2.69 -10.18
CA ILE A 260 -2.40 -1.53 -10.79
C ILE A 260 -2.04 -1.32 -12.26
N SER A 261 -0.96 -1.94 -12.76
CA SER A 261 -0.51 -1.78 -14.15
C SER A 261 -0.77 -3.05 -14.98
N TYR A 262 -1.40 -2.85 -16.12
CA TYR A 262 -1.91 -3.90 -17.00
C TYR A 262 -1.45 -3.67 -18.45
N GLY A 263 -1.55 -4.70 -19.30
CA GLY A 263 -1.26 -4.56 -20.73
C GLY A 263 -2.39 -3.88 -21.50
N ASP A 264 -2.08 -3.26 -22.66
CA ASP A 264 -3.04 -2.46 -23.46
C ASP A 264 -4.25 -3.24 -24.00
N SER A 265 -4.19 -4.56 -24.03
CA SER A 265 -5.28 -5.40 -24.54
C SER A 265 -5.43 -6.62 -23.66
N ILE A 266 -6.48 -6.61 -22.84
CA ILE A 266 -6.81 -7.74 -21.99
C ILE A 266 -8.27 -8.11 -22.21
N ASN A 267 -8.48 -9.38 -22.54
CA ASN A 267 -9.79 -9.99 -22.64
C ASN A 267 -10.02 -10.86 -21.39
N GLY A 268 -11.10 -10.64 -20.67
CA GLY A 268 -11.41 -11.38 -19.44
C GLY A 268 -12.36 -10.60 -18.53
N GLU A 269 -12.62 -11.17 -17.35
CA GLU A 269 -13.24 -10.43 -16.24
C GLU A 269 -12.20 -10.09 -15.18
N PHE A 270 -12.43 -8.98 -14.50
CA PHE A 270 -11.54 -8.45 -13.48
C PHE A 270 -12.29 -8.09 -12.23
N CYS A 271 -11.61 -8.18 -11.10
CA CYS A 271 -12.16 -7.77 -9.81
C CYS A 271 -11.58 -6.41 -9.41
N PHE A 272 -11.96 -5.35 -10.13
CA PHE A 272 -11.52 -3.97 -9.86
C PHE A 272 -12.58 -3.10 -9.17
N PRO A 273 -12.13 -2.07 -8.45
CA PRO A 273 -12.97 -0.93 -8.12
C PRO A 273 -13.61 -0.31 -9.37
N ASP A 274 -14.78 0.31 -9.19
CA ASP A 274 -15.47 1.06 -10.24
C ASP A 274 -14.87 2.46 -10.44
N VAL A 275 -14.32 3.06 -9.37
CA VAL A 275 -13.77 4.42 -9.36
C VAL A 275 -12.45 4.46 -8.59
N TYR A 276 -11.45 5.19 -9.11
CA TYR A 276 -10.18 5.44 -8.43
C TYR A 276 -10.07 6.89 -7.97
N PHE A 277 -9.86 7.09 -6.67
CA PHE A 277 -9.66 8.39 -6.05
C PHE A 277 -8.16 8.67 -5.91
N SER A 278 -7.67 9.54 -6.78
CA SER A 278 -6.29 9.97 -6.81
C SER A 278 -6.06 11.20 -5.91
N TRP A 279 -4.85 11.30 -5.36
CA TRP A 279 -4.41 12.46 -4.59
C TRP A 279 -4.28 13.73 -5.44
N GLY A 280 -3.98 13.64 -6.73
CA GLY A 280 -3.56 14.78 -7.55
C GLY A 280 -3.51 14.46 -9.04
N ASP A 281 -3.61 15.48 -9.88
CA ASP A 281 -3.57 15.33 -11.35
C ASP A 281 -2.28 14.63 -11.84
N TYR A 282 -1.18 14.73 -11.07
CA TYR A 282 0.08 14.06 -11.36
C TYR A 282 -0.06 12.54 -11.50
N TRP A 283 -0.92 11.92 -10.68
CA TRP A 283 -1.00 10.46 -10.61
C TRP A 283 -1.97 9.88 -11.64
N CYS A 284 -2.84 10.69 -12.24
CA CYS A 284 -3.87 10.20 -13.17
C CYS A 284 -3.30 9.68 -14.51
N ASN A 285 -2.11 10.14 -14.90
CA ASN A 285 -1.48 9.77 -16.19
C ASN A 285 -0.53 8.58 -16.07
N LYS A 286 -0.52 7.90 -14.92
CA LYS A 286 0.35 6.77 -14.59
C LYS A 286 -0.48 5.76 -13.82
N PRO A 287 -0.01 4.51 -13.67
CA PRO A 287 0.16 3.42 -14.64
C PRO A 287 -0.99 3.22 -15.65
N ASN A 288 -0.87 2.19 -16.50
CA ASN A 288 -1.95 1.68 -17.35
C ASN A 288 -3.04 1.01 -16.50
N PHE A 289 -3.85 1.86 -15.84
CA PHE A 289 -4.96 1.45 -15.00
C PHE A 289 -6.11 0.90 -15.86
N PRO A 290 -6.67 -0.28 -15.52
CA PRO A 290 -7.88 -0.80 -16.16
C PRO A 290 -9.17 -0.14 -15.65
N ILE A 291 -9.07 0.93 -14.85
CA ILE A 291 -10.18 1.69 -14.29
C ILE A 291 -10.30 3.01 -15.08
N ASP A 292 -11.45 3.24 -15.72
CA ASP A 292 -11.67 4.41 -16.56
C ASP A 292 -12.06 5.67 -15.76
N ASP A 293 -12.79 5.53 -14.63
CA ASP A 293 -13.24 6.65 -13.79
C ASP A 293 -12.18 6.97 -12.72
N ILE A 294 -11.30 7.92 -13.04
CA ILE A 294 -10.29 8.46 -12.12
C ILE A 294 -10.71 9.85 -11.67
N ARG A 295 -10.83 10.05 -10.35
CA ARG A 295 -11.24 11.33 -9.74
C ARG A 295 -10.16 11.89 -8.84
N VAL A 296 -9.82 13.16 -9.03
CA VAL A 296 -8.77 13.82 -8.25
C VAL A 296 -9.37 14.46 -7.02
N VAL A 297 -9.06 13.89 -5.85
CA VAL A 297 -9.70 14.27 -4.59
C VAL A 297 -8.74 14.80 -3.53
N GLY A 298 -7.43 14.60 -3.64
CA GLY A 298 -6.51 15.01 -2.57
C GLY A 298 -6.25 13.92 -1.53
N TRP A 299 -5.54 14.26 -0.45
CA TRP A 299 -5.29 13.33 0.66
C TRP A 299 -5.56 13.99 2.01
N PRO A 300 -6.68 13.65 2.68
CA PRO A 300 -7.08 14.29 3.94
C PRO A 300 -6.05 14.23 5.07
N PHE A 301 -5.35 13.11 5.21
CA PHE A 301 -4.37 12.95 6.29
C PHE A 301 -3.20 13.92 6.15
N ILE A 302 -2.60 14.01 4.96
CA ILE A 302 -1.42 14.86 4.74
C ILE A 302 -1.78 16.35 4.86
N GLU A 303 -2.97 16.75 4.39
CA GLU A 303 -3.48 18.12 4.58
C GLU A 303 -3.59 18.44 6.07
N THR A 304 -4.30 17.58 6.83
CA THR A 304 -4.51 17.78 8.27
C THR A 304 -3.20 17.88 9.04
N ILE A 305 -2.28 16.93 8.82
CA ILE A 305 -1.03 16.89 9.59
C ILE A 305 -0.09 18.03 9.19
N SER A 306 0.01 18.37 7.91
CA SER A 306 0.89 19.46 7.46
C SER A 306 0.45 20.82 8.02
N GLU A 307 -0.86 21.09 8.07
CA GLU A 307 -1.41 22.33 8.65
C GLU A 307 -1.04 22.52 10.14
N GLU A 308 -1.01 21.44 10.92
CA GLU A 308 -0.57 21.51 12.33
C GLU A 308 0.91 21.90 12.45
N TYR A 309 1.76 21.47 11.51
CA TYR A 309 3.20 21.68 11.56
C TYR A 309 3.69 22.97 10.89
N ILE A 310 2.90 23.60 10.01
CA ILE A 310 3.26 24.86 9.31
C ILE A 310 3.60 26.00 10.30
N PHE A 311 3.03 25.99 11.51
CA PHE A 311 3.28 27.03 12.53
C PHE A 311 4.39 26.70 13.52
N SER A 312 4.98 25.50 13.45
CA SER A 312 6.18 25.18 14.22
C SER A 312 7.38 25.89 13.58
N ASN A 313 8.25 26.49 14.40
CA ASN A 313 9.47 27.16 13.92
C ASN A 313 10.32 26.13 13.15
N GLN A 314 10.20 26.09 11.82
CA GLN A 314 10.99 25.20 10.98
C GLN A 314 12.46 25.42 11.32
N GLN A 315 13.08 24.41 11.91
CA GLN A 315 14.46 24.50 12.34
C GLN A 315 15.35 24.32 11.11
N ARG A 316 16.59 24.81 11.20
CA ARG A 316 17.62 24.57 10.19
C ARG A 316 18.11 23.11 10.25
N LYS A 317 17.19 22.15 10.19
CA LYS A 317 17.43 20.70 10.22
C LYS A 317 17.27 20.13 8.81
N ILE A 318 18.09 19.12 8.51
CA ILE A 318 18.09 18.41 7.23
C ILE A 318 17.78 16.94 7.49
N LEU A 319 16.72 16.46 6.87
CA LEU A 319 16.27 15.08 6.95
C LEU A 319 16.83 14.26 5.79
N PHE A 320 17.60 13.22 6.08
CA PHE A 320 17.95 12.18 5.13
C PHE A 320 17.01 10.99 5.30
N ILE A 321 16.36 10.57 4.23
CA ILE A 321 15.38 9.47 4.22
C ILE A 321 16.00 8.27 3.51
N SER A 322 16.35 7.25 4.30
CA SER A 322 17.02 6.04 3.80
C SER A 322 16.08 5.13 3.00
N GLN A 323 16.65 4.45 2.01
CA GLN A 323 16.05 3.30 1.35
C GLN A 323 17.07 2.15 1.26
N PRO A 324 16.61 0.88 1.25
CA PRO A 324 17.52 -0.26 1.17
C PRO A 324 18.43 -0.27 -0.05
N THR A 325 18.05 0.42 -1.13
CA THR A 325 18.80 0.50 -2.39
C THR A 325 19.95 1.51 -2.36
N CYS A 326 19.86 2.57 -1.54
CA CYS A 326 20.82 3.66 -1.51
C CYS A 326 21.40 3.96 -0.12
N GLY A 327 20.95 3.26 0.92
CA GLY A 327 21.26 3.62 2.31
C GLY A 327 22.75 3.60 2.66
N GLU A 328 23.56 2.80 1.97
CA GLU A 328 25.02 2.81 2.14
C GLU A 328 25.61 4.15 1.66
N THR A 329 25.41 4.52 0.39
CA THR A 329 25.89 5.79 -0.16
C THR A 329 25.29 6.98 0.58
N LEU A 330 23.96 6.97 0.79
CA LEU A 330 23.24 8.10 1.39
C LEU A 330 23.70 8.37 2.83
N SER A 331 23.99 7.32 3.62
CA SER A 331 24.46 7.50 4.99
C SER A 331 25.89 8.04 5.07
N GLN A 332 26.78 7.66 4.15
CA GLN A 332 28.13 8.24 4.07
C GLN A 332 28.07 9.73 3.74
N ILE A 333 27.23 10.09 2.76
CA ILE A 333 26.99 11.49 2.40
C ILE A 333 26.41 12.26 3.60
N ALA A 334 25.46 11.68 4.34
CA ALA A 334 24.88 12.33 5.52
C ALA A 334 25.94 12.66 6.58
N VAL A 335 26.92 11.77 6.82
CA VAL A 335 28.05 12.02 7.73
C VAL A 335 28.93 13.17 7.22
N GLU A 336 29.35 13.13 5.96
CA GLU A 336 30.19 14.19 5.38
C GLU A 336 29.50 15.56 5.41
N VAL A 337 28.19 15.57 5.15
CA VAL A 337 27.36 16.77 5.23
C VAL A 337 27.32 17.28 6.67
N ALA A 338 27.02 16.43 7.66
CA ALA A 338 26.98 16.81 9.07
C ALA A 338 28.30 17.40 9.60
N ASP A 339 29.44 16.97 9.05
CA ASP A 339 30.76 17.51 9.40
C ASP A 339 31.07 18.85 8.70
N THR A 340 30.36 19.18 7.62
CA THR A 340 30.66 20.33 6.73
C THR A 340 29.73 21.53 6.94
N ILE A 341 28.52 21.31 7.44
CA ILE A 341 27.49 22.34 7.62
C ILE A 341 27.06 22.47 9.08
N GLU A 342 26.56 23.65 9.46
CA GLU A 342 26.14 23.93 10.84
C GLU A 342 24.74 23.37 11.17
N GLN A 343 23.95 23.06 10.14
CA GLN A 343 22.62 22.49 10.27
C GLN A 343 22.68 21.09 10.89
N GLU A 344 21.73 20.80 11.79
CA GLU A 344 21.58 19.47 12.36
C GLU A 344 21.07 18.49 11.28
N VAL A 345 21.74 17.35 11.17
CA VAL A 345 21.40 16.29 10.20
C VAL A 345 20.70 15.15 10.93
N ILE A 346 19.50 14.81 10.46
CA ILE A 346 18.71 13.68 10.93
C ILE A 346 18.73 12.60 9.85
N TYR A 347 19.07 11.36 10.20
CA TYR A 347 19.03 10.22 9.29
C TYR A 347 17.92 9.25 9.72
N ARG A 348 16.84 9.21 8.94
CA ARG A 348 15.69 8.32 9.16
C ARG A 348 15.92 6.99 8.46
N LEU A 349 16.05 5.93 9.26
CA LEU A 349 16.23 4.56 8.76
C LEU A 349 14.95 4.02 8.10
N HIS A 350 15.13 3.25 7.03
CA HIS A 350 14.02 2.46 6.47
C HIS A 350 13.58 1.41 7.51
N PRO A 351 12.27 1.05 7.60
CA PRO A 351 11.80 0.03 8.55
C PRO A 351 12.63 -1.26 8.58
N ASN A 352 13.05 -1.75 7.41
CA ASN A 352 13.86 -2.97 7.27
C ASN A 352 15.32 -2.80 7.75
N GLU A 353 15.81 -1.58 7.96
CA GLU A 353 17.18 -1.29 8.39
C GLU A 353 17.27 -1.12 9.92
N ARG A 354 16.17 -0.76 10.59
CA ARG A 354 16.14 -0.35 12.02
C ARG A 354 16.83 -1.31 12.99
N ASN A 355 16.75 -2.61 12.73
CA ASN A 355 17.33 -3.63 13.61
C ASN A 355 18.80 -3.96 13.29
N VAL A 356 19.29 -3.59 12.09
CA VAL A 356 20.58 -4.04 11.55
C VAL A 356 21.48 -2.88 11.11
N TRP A 357 21.02 -1.63 11.23
CA TRP A 357 21.69 -0.45 10.68
C TRP A 357 23.12 -0.28 11.19
N ARG A 358 23.46 -0.68 12.43
CA ARG A 358 24.84 -0.58 12.95
C ARG A 358 25.81 -1.47 12.17
N SER A 359 25.32 -2.61 11.68
CA SER A 359 26.12 -3.51 10.84
C SER A 359 26.16 -3.03 9.40
N LEU A 360 25.08 -2.42 8.91
CA LEU A 360 25.01 -1.89 7.54
C LEU A 360 25.82 -0.58 7.39
N TYR A 361 25.71 0.33 8.35
CA TYR A 361 26.21 1.71 8.33
C TYR A 361 27.01 2.04 9.60
N PRO A 362 28.11 1.33 9.90
CA PRO A 362 28.86 1.49 11.15
C PRO A 362 29.42 2.90 11.37
N TRP A 363 29.67 3.65 10.29
CA TRP A 363 30.16 5.04 10.37
C TRP A 363 29.17 6.02 11.02
N LEU A 364 27.87 5.71 10.97
CA LEU A 364 26.84 6.55 11.60
C LEU A 364 26.99 6.60 13.14
N GLU A 365 27.47 5.52 13.76
CA GLU A 365 27.59 5.41 15.23
C GLU A 365 28.60 6.39 15.84
N SER A 366 29.64 6.75 15.09
CA SER A 366 30.67 7.70 15.52
C SER A 366 30.49 9.11 14.95
N SER A 367 29.36 9.40 14.29
CA SER A 367 29.13 10.65 13.57
C SER A 367 28.33 11.68 14.39
N ASN A 368 28.26 12.92 13.88
CA ASN A 368 27.40 13.98 14.42
C ASN A 368 25.94 13.91 13.93
N VAL A 369 25.58 12.82 13.24
CA VAL A 369 24.23 12.63 12.68
C VAL A 369 23.28 12.11 13.76
N TYR A 370 22.11 12.72 13.89
CA TYR A 370 21.04 12.17 14.73
C TYR A 370 20.36 11.01 14.00
N ILE A 371 20.47 9.80 14.54
CA ILE A 371 19.87 8.61 13.95
C ILE A 371 18.45 8.43 14.46
N ASP A 372 17.49 8.51 13.55
CA ASP A 372 16.11 8.19 13.86
C ASP A 372 15.80 6.73 13.43
N SER A 373 15.54 5.91 14.45
CA SER A 373 15.21 4.48 14.35
C SER A 373 13.71 4.20 14.21
N GLY A 374 12.88 5.23 14.01
CA GLY A 374 11.44 5.06 13.85
C GLY A 374 10.59 5.18 15.10
N GLU A 375 11.15 5.72 16.19
CA GLU A 375 10.42 5.90 17.47
C GLU A 375 9.34 7.00 17.37
N ARG A 376 9.58 8.01 16.53
CA ARG A 376 8.64 9.10 16.25
C ARG A 376 7.92 8.91 14.91
N SER A 377 6.79 9.58 14.73
CA SER A 377 6.14 9.64 13.42
C SER A 377 7.09 10.32 12.42
N LEU A 378 7.02 9.93 11.14
CA LEU A 378 7.81 10.60 10.10
C LEU A 378 7.42 12.07 9.97
N TYR A 379 6.12 12.36 10.12
CA TYR A 379 5.54 13.70 10.00
C TYR A 379 6.03 14.64 11.11
N ASP A 380 6.26 14.14 12.32
CA ASP A 380 6.82 14.94 13.41
C ASP A 380 8.25 15.42 13.06
N ILE A 381 9.04 14.53 12.44
CA ILE A 381 10.39 14.84 12.01
C ILE A 381 10.35 15.79 10.80
N MET A 382 9.40 15.57 9.88
CA MET A 382 9.21 16.47 8.74
C MET A 382 8.86 17.89 9.18
N GLY A 383 7.97 18.04 10.17
CA GLY A 383 7.61 19.33 10.76
C GLY A 383 8.79 20.10 11.36
N GLU A 384 9.83 19.40 11.83
CA GLU A 384 11.04 20.02 12.38
C GLU A 384 12.08 20.42 11.32
N CYS A 385 12.00 19.88 10.11
CA CYS A 385 13.02 20.01 9.08
C CYS A 385 12.63 21.01 7.98
N CYS A 386 13.59 21.81 7.51
CA CYS A 386 13.41 22.70 6.36
C CYS A 386 13.87 22.06 5.03
N THR A 387 14.48 20.88 5.10
CA THR A 387 15.10 20.23 3.94
C THR A 387 15.02 18.73 4.09
N GLN A 388 14.79 18.05 2.96
CA GLN A 388 14.80 16.60 2.84
C GLN A 388 15.72 16.15 1.72
N VAL A 389 16.33 14.98 1.93
CA VAL A 389 17.30 14.35 1.04
C VAL A 389 16.99 12.86 0.94
N GLY A 390 16.88 12.33 -0.27
CA GLY A 390 16.58 10.90 -0.46
C GLY A 390 16.66 10.48 -1.93
N THR A 391 16.00 9.37 -2.26
CA THR A 391 15.87 8.83 -3.63
C THR A 391 14.40 8.64 -4.01
N GLU A 392 13.90 7.41 -4.11
CA GLU A 392 12.60 7.08 -4.70
C GLU A 392 11.51 6.82 -3.66
N SER A 393 11.20 7.79 -2.80
CA SER A 393 10.25 7.60 -1.69
C SER A 393 9.00 8.44 -1.81
N THR A 394 7.83 7.86 -1.46
CA THR A 394 6.58 8.61 -1.24
C THR A 394 6.79 9.76 -0.26
N ALA A 395 7.65 9.55 0.73
CA ALA A 395 8.01 10.53 1.75
C ALA A 395 8.56 11.83 1.16
N LEU A 396 9.21 11.79 -0.01
CA LEU A 396 9.69 13.02 -0.65
C LEU A 396 8.54 13.89 -1.15
N TYR A 397 7.46 13.30 -1.68
CA TYR A 397 6.26 14.04 -2.04
C TYR A 397 5.55 14.57 -0.80
N GLU A 398 5.44 13.74 0.25
CA GLU A 398 4.84 14.12 1.52
C GLU A 398 5.56 15.33 2.16
N GLY A 399 6.89 15.36 2.15
CA GLY A 399 7.69 16.47 2.68
C GLY A 399 7.48 17.81 1.96
N LEU A 400 6.99 17.80 0.71
CA LEU A 400 6.62 19.02 -0.01
C LEU A 400 5.45 19.75 0.67
N MET A 401 4.50 19.00 1.25
CA MET A 401 3.39 19.58 2.03
C MET A 401 3.87 20.29 3.30
N PHE A 402 5.08 19.97 3.78
CA PHE A 402 5.76 20.63 4.89
C PHE A 402 6.66 21.79 4.43
N ASN A 403 6.55 22.24 3.18
CA ASN A 403 7.41 23.28 2.58
C ASN A 403 8.91 22.95 2.63
N GLN A 404 9.29 21.66 2.61
CA GLN A 404 10.69 21.27 2.64
C GLN A 404 11.36 21.44 1.29
N ASN A 405 12.60 21.92 1.33
CA ASN A 405 13.47 21.89 0.15
C ASN A 405 13.93 20.46 -0.12
N THR A 406 13.77 19.99 -1.36
CA THR A 406 14.10 18.60 -1.72
C THR A 406 15.37 18.49 -2.54
N TYR A 407 16.23 17.54 -2.18
CA TYR A 407 17.42 17.13 -2.92
C TYR A 407 17.38 15.61 -3.17
N ILE A 408 17.76 15.19 -4.36
CA ILE A 408 17.67 13.79 -4.77
C ILE A 408 19.06 13.25 -5.10
N LEU A 409 19.41 12.12 -4.47
CA LEU A 409 20.64 11.41 -4.75
C LEU A 409 20.51 10.72 -6.13
N ASP A 410 21.55 10.85 -6.97
CA ASP A 410 21.68 10.25 -8.31
C ASP A 410 21.90 8.73 -8.27
N GLU A 411 21.03 8.04 -7.54
CA GLU A 411 20.93 6.58 -7.42
C GLU A 411 19.45 6.18 -7.49
N PHE A 412 18.77 6.64 -8.54
CA PHE A 412 17.35 6.39 -8.78
C PHE A 412 17.05 6.13 -10.27
N ASP A 413 15.94 5.46 -10.52
CA ASP A 413 15.32 5.35 -11.84
C ASP A 413 14.56 6.65 -12.15
N SER A 414 15.12 7.45 -13.05
CA SER A 414 14.50 8.70 -13.50
C SER A 414 13.07 8.52 -14.04
N GLU A 415 12.71 7.32 -14.54
CA GLU A 415 11.36 7.06 -15.04
C GLU A 415 10.31 6.93 -13.92
N THR A 416 10.72 6.53 -12.71
CA THR A 416 9.81 6.42 -11.57
C THR A 416 9.56 7.78 -10.90
N HIS A 417 10.44 8.77 -11.13
CA HIS A 417 10.37 10.10 -10.53
C HIS A 417 10.56 11.23 -11.57
N PRO A 418 9.73 11.33 -12.63
CA PRO A 418 9.90 12.35 -13.67
C PRO A 418 9.65 13.78 -13.18
N TRP A 419 9.08 13.95 -11.98
CA TRP A 419 8.91 15.28 -11.39
C TRP A 419 10.24 15.96 -11.07
N CYS A 420 11.33 15.19 -10.88
CA CYS A 420 12.66 15.74 -10.71
C CYS A 420 13.05 16.68 -11.86
N GLU A 421 12.74 16.27 -13.10
CA GLU A 421 12.99 17.07 -14.30
C GLU A 421 11.96 18.20 -14.44
N MET A 422 10.68 17.90 -14.20
CA MET A 422 9.59 18.88 -14.35
C MET A 422 9.74 20.09 -13.43
N ASP A 423 10.20 19.88 -12.19
CA ASP A 423 10.28 20.91 -11.16
C ASP A 423 11.73 21.36 -10.88
N GLU A 424 12.68 20.99 -11.77
CA GLU A 424 14.10 21.33 -11.66
C GLU A 424 14.71 20.98 -10.28
N ILE A 425 14.33 19.81 -9.75
CA ILE A 425 14.84 19.32 -8.47
C ILE A 425 16.34 19.10 -8.58
N THR A 426 17.07 19.53 -7.55
CA THR A 426 18.52 19.39 -7.56
C THR A 426 18.91 17.94 -7.32
N ILE A 427 19.49 17.33 -8.35
CA ILE A 427 20.12 16.01 -8.29
C ILE A 427 21.60 16.16 -7.91
N PHE A 428 22.09 15.30 -7.02
CA PHE A 428 23.49 15.28 -6.59
C PHE A 428 24.01 13.85 -6.48
N SER A 429 25.31 13.64 -6.66
CA SER A 429 25.95 12.32 -6.49
C SER A 429 26.98 12.31 -5.33
N GLU A 430 27.37 13.48 -4.82
CA GLU A 430 28.44 13.64 -3.82
C GLU A 430 28.12 14.73 -2.79
N ALA A 431 28.65 14.58 -1.58
CA ALA A 431 28.41 15.48 -0.44
C ALA A 431 28.86 16.93 -0.70
N GLU A 432 29.98 17.13 -1.41
CA GLU A 432 30.49 18.48 -1.72
C GLU A 432 29.46 19.28 -2.53
N THR A 433 28.83 18.63 -3.50
CA THR A 433 27.80 19.24 -4.35
C THR A 433 26.56 19.58 -3.54
N LEU A 434 26.08 18.66 -2.72
CA LEU A 434 24.94 18.90 -1.84
C LEU A 434 25.21 20.08 -0.87
N CYS A 435 26.38 20.11 -0.23
CA CYS A 435 26.80 21.19 0.66
C CYS A 435 26.81 22.56 -0.04
N LYS A 436 27.24 22.64 -1.30
CA LYS A 436 27.20 23.89 -2.09
C LYS A 436 25.77 24.39 -2.28
N TYR A 437 24.81 23.48 -2.49
CA TYR A 437 23.40 23.86 -2.65
C TYR A 437 22.74 24.25 -1.34
N LEU A 438 22.97 23.48 -0.27
CA LEU A 438 22.46 23.78 1.07
C LEU A 438 22.90 25.16 1.57
N LYS A 439 24.13 25.59 1.25
CA LYS A 439 24.65 26.92 1.59
C LYS A 439 24.03 28.07 0.78
N LYS A 440 23.45 27.79 -0.39
CA LYS A 440 22.82 28.82 -1.26
C LYS A 440 21.37 29.13 -0.87
N THR A 441 20.75 28.30 -0.03
CA THR A 441 19.36 28.48 0.47
C THR A 441 18.37 28.85 -0.64
N LYS A 442 18.45 28.20 -1.81
CA LYS A 442 17.45 28.38 -2.88
C LYS A 442 16.30 27.44 -2.56
N ASN A 443 15.10 27.99 -2.34
CA ASN A 443 13.93 27.17 -2.12
C ASN A 443 13.54 26.42 -3.40
N THR A 444 13.11 25.18 -3.24
CA THR A 444 12.50 24.40 -4.31
C THR A 444 11.09 24.95 -4.52
N ASN A 445 10.77 25.39 -5.75
CA ASN A 445 9.46 25.97 -6.07
C ASN A 445 8.59 24.91 -6.74
N VAL A 446 8.10 23.96 -5.94
CA VAL A 446 7.29 22.84 -6.41
C VAL A 446 5.81 23.15 -6.16
N ASP A 447 4.98 23.04 -7.21
CA ASP A 447 3.53 23.14 -7.06
C ASP A 447 2.97 21.86 -6.44
N CYS A 448 2.80 21.88 -5.12
CA CYS A 448 2.30 20.76 -4.34
C CYS A 448 0.87 20.35 -4.72
N SER A 449 0.07 21.30 -5.23
CA SER A 449 -1.34 21.05 -5.56
C SER A 449 -1.52 20.05 -6.70
N ARG A 450 -0.49 19.88 -7.53
CA ARG A 450 -0.43 18.87 -8.60
C ARG A 450 -0.35 17.45 -8.04
N PHE A 451 0.29 17.26 -6.88
CA PHE A 451 0.44 15.97 -6.21
C PHE A 451 -0.68 15.71 -5.19
N PHE A 452 -1.11 16.75 -4.50
CA PHE A 452 -2.15 16.70 -3.47
C PHE A 452 -3.15 17.84 -3.69
N ARG A 453 -4.29 17.53 -4.30
CA ARG A 453 -5.34 18.51 -4.57
C ARG A 453 -5.91 19.05 -3.25
N PRO A 454 -5.96 20.38 -3.05
CA PRO A 454 -6.41 20.97 -1.79
C PRO A 454 -7.91 20.75 -1.52
N ASN A 455 -8.31 20.86 -0.25
CA ASN A 455 -9.68 20.69 0.26
C ASN A 455 -10.19 19.25 0.10
N SER A 456 -9.33 18.29 0.43
CA SER A 456 -9.53 16.91 0.06
C SER A 456 -10.80 16.26 0.61
N ILE A 457 -11.17 16.56 1.85
CA ILE A 457 -12.40 16.05 2.48
C ILE A 457 -13.63 16.50 1.70
N LYS A 458 -13.69 17.78 1.33
CA LYS A 458 -14.79 18.34 0.55
C LYS A 458 -14.87 17.71 -0.84
N ASN A 459 -13.72 17.52 -1.50
CA ASN A 459 -13.66 16.87 -2.80
C ASN A 459 -14.20 15.43 -2.70
N ILE A 460 -13.71 14.64 -1.72
CA ILE A 460 -14.17 13.26 -1.46
C ILE A 460 -15.68 13.22 -1.21
N GLN A 461 -16.22 14.11 -0.38
CA GLN A 461 -17.66 14.17 -0.11
C GLN A 461 -18.47 14.47 -1.37
N GLN A 462 -18.02 15.42 -2.19
CA GLN A 462 -18.68 15.76 -3.44
C GLN A 462 -18.68 14.56 -4.39
N GLU A 463 -17.54 13.93 -4.59
CA GLU A 463 -17.43 12.78 -5.50
C GLU A 463 -18.23 11.56 -5.02
N ILE A 464 -18.27 11.30 -3.71
CA ILE A 464 -19.15 10.27 -3.13
C ILE A 464 -20.62 10.62 -3.40
N SER A 465 -21.01 11.88 -3.24
CA SER A 465 -22.39 12.33 -3.48
C SER A 465 -22.81 12.16 -4.93
N ASP A 466 -21.88 12.28 -5.87
CA ASP A 466 -22.11 12.06 -7.30
C ASP A 466 -22.21 10.56 -7.66
N ILE A 467 -21.73 9.66 -6.79
CA ILE A 467 -21.75 8.20 -6.98
C ILE A 467 -23.02 7.55 -6.40
N ILE A 468 -23.53 8.04 -5.25
CA ILE A 468 -24.58 7.38 -4.46
C ILE A 468 -26.03 7.78 -4.77
#